data_AF-A0A2E1HBA7-F1
#
_entry.id   AF-A0A2E1HBA7-F1
#
_cell.length_a   1.000
_cell.length_b   1.000
_cell.length_c   1.000
_cell.angle_alpha   90.00
_cell.angle_beta   90.00
_cell.angle_gamma   90.00
#
_symmetry.space_group_name_H-M   'P 1'
#
loop_
_entity.id
_entity.type
_entity.pdbx_description
1 polymer ?
#
loop_
_entity_poly.entity_id
_entity_poly.type
_entity_poly.pdbx_seq_one_letter_code
_entity_poly.pdbx_strand_id
1 'polypeptide(L)'
;MADNKIFAGPRIRRIRNGLSLTQTAMAEELGISPSYLNLIERNQRPLTVQLLLKLSETYQVDLADLQAGRQQGVFSELKAIFSDPLLSGELAGDQELVELADAAPNAAAGVAKLYRAYREQQTRLSDLSQLLAREGRMLGSAGARLPI
;
A
#
# COMPACT_ATOMS: atom_id res chain seq x y z
N MET A 1 -7.94 -12.52 27.99
CA MET A 1 -7.97 -11.28 27.19
C MET A 1 -7.07 -11.53 25.99
N ALA A 2 -7.58 -11.42 24.76
CA ALA A 2 -6.77 -11.72 23.58
C ALA A 2 -5.62 -10.70 23.48
N ASP A 3 -4.38 -11.19 23.50
CA ASP A 3 -3.19 -10.39 23.23
C ASP A 3 -3.30 -9.81 21.81
N ASN A 4 -3.78 -8.58 21.70
CA ASN A 4 -3.89 -7.90 20.41
C ASN A 4 -2.48 -7.50 19.95
N LYS A 5 -1.87 -8.37 19.13
CA LYS A 5 -0.52 -8.16 18.58
C LYS A 5 -0.57 -7.01 17.57
N ILE A 6 0.14 -5.93 17.86
CA ILE A 6 0.19 -4.77 16.96
C ILE A 6 1.36 -4.91 15.99
N PHE A 7 1.05 -5.01 14.71
CA PHE A 7 2.03 -4.94 13.63
C PHE A 7 1.93 -3.58 12.92
N ALA A 8 2.92 -2.71 13.11
CA ALA A 8 2.92 -1.36 12.51
C ALA A 8 4.21 -1.00 11.76
N GLY A 9 4.97 -2.00 11.29
CA GLY A 9 6.29 -1.83 10.67
C GLY A 9 6.41 -0.74 9.59
N PRO A 10 5.54 -0.68 8.56
CA PRO A 10 5.58 0.38 7.54
C PRO A 10 5.28 1.78 8.07
N ARG A 11 4.51 1.89 9.17
CA ARG A 11 4.26 3.19 9.82
C ARG A 11 5.51 3.64 10.57
N ILE A 12 6.15 2.73 11.32
CA ILE A 12 7.46 2.98 11.97
C ILE A 12 8.49 3.43 10.94
N ARG A 13 8.58 2.71 9.81
CA ARG A 13 9.48 3.07 8.71
C ARG A 13 9.19 4.45 8.11
N ARG A 14 7.90 4.82 7.98
CA ARG A 14 7.51 6.16 7.51
C ARG A 14 7.91 7.26 8.48
N ILE A 15 7.69 7.06 9.78
CA ILE A 15 8.13 7.99 10.84
C ILE A 15 9.65 8.17 10.76
N ARG A 16 10.39 7.05 10.74
CA ARG A 16 11.84 7.07 10.64
C ARG A 16 12.35 7.85 9.42
N ASN A 17 11.79 7.56 8.25
CA ASN A 17 12.16 8.25 7.02
C ASN A 17 11.77 9.73 7.04
N GLY A 18 10.62 10.08 7.63
CA GLY A 18 10.18 11.48 7.79
C GLY A 18 11.11 12.29 8.70
N LEU A 19 11.75 11.63 9.67
CA LEU A 19 12.79 12.20 10.53
C LEU A 19 14.19 12.14 9.91
N SER A 20 14.34 11.63 8.68
CA SER A 20 15.63 11.39 8.01
C SER A 20 16.61 10.51 8.81
N LEU A 21 16.09 9.59 9.62
CA LEU A 21 16.90 8.69 10.46
C LEU A 21 17.26 7.39 9.73
N THR A 22 18.47 6.88 10.00
CA THR A 22 18.83 5.50 9.67
C THR A 22 18.16 4.52 10.64
N GLN A 23 18.05 3.24 10.27
CA GLN A 23 17.56 2.22 11.21
C GLN A 23 18.43 2.15 12.46
N THR A 24 19.74 2.29 12.33
CA THR A 24 20.66 2.29 13.47
C THR A 24 20.38 3.45 14.41
N ALA A 25 20.26 4.67 13.89
CA ALA A 25 20.01 5.87 14.70
C ALA A 25 18.68 5.77 15.47
N MET A 26 17.58 5.39 14.80
CA MET A 26 16.29 5.20 15.48
C MET A 26 16.34 4.04 16.50
N ALA A 27 17.05 2.95 16.20
CA ALA A 27 17.18 1.85 17.14
C ALA A 27 17.92 2.26 18.41
N GLU A 28 18.98 3.05 18.27
CA GLU A 28 19.73 3.64 19.39
C GLU A 28 18.84 4.58 20.23
N GLU A 29 18.11 5.49 19.59
CA GLU A 29 17.16 6.39 20.27
C GLU A 29 16.03 5.64 21.01
N LEU A 30 15.59 4.51 20.47
CA LEU A 30 14.61 3.61 21.10
C LEU A 30 15.25 2.61 22.06
N GLY A 31 16.57 2.61 22.26
CA GLY A 31 17.28 1.67 23.11
C GLY A 31 16.96 0.20 22.78
N ILE A 32 16.94 -0.14 21.49
CA ILE A 32 16.78 -1.51 20.96
C ILE A 32 17.88 -1.80 19.94
N SER A 33 18.03 -3.06 19.52
CA SER A 33 19.00 -3.39 18.48
C SER A 33 18.51 -2.99 17.08
N PRO A 34 19.40 -2.58 16.16
CA PRO A 34 19.03 -2.31 14.76
C PRO A 34 18.36 -3.51 14.07
N SER A 35 18.82 -4.72 14.38
CA SER A 35 18.22 -5.96 13.88
C SER A 35 16.77 -6.11 14.35
N TYR A 36 16.50 -5.79 15.63
CA TYR A 36 15.13 -5.84 16.15
C TYR A 36 14.23 -4.81 15.48
N LEU A 37 14.69 -3.56 15.31
CA LEU A 37 13.94 -2.54 14.55
C LEU A 37 13.64 -3.01 13.11
N ASN A 38 14.59 -3.65 12.44
CA ASN A 38 14.38 -4.21 11.11
C ASN A 38 13.29 -5.30 11.09
N LEU A 39 13.26 -6.20 12.09
CA LEU A 39 12.19 -7.20 12.21
C LEU A 39 10.81 -6.53 12.42
N ILE A 40 10.76 -5.48 13.23
CA ILE A 40 9.55 -4.68 13.45
C ILE A 40 9.10 -4.00 12.16
N GLU A 41 9.99 -3.30 11.46
CA GLU A 41 9.67 -2.60 10.19
C GLU A 41 9.15 -3.56 9.10
N ARG A 42 9.57 -4.83 9.15
CA ARG A 42 9.12 -5.90 8.25
C ARG A 42 7.89 -6.66 8.75
N ASN A 43 7.34 -6.32 9.92
CA ASN A 43 6.27 -7.02 10.62
C ASN A 43 6.57 -8.50 10.94
N GLN A 44 7.83 -8.86 11.08
CA GLN A 44 8.22 -10.20 11.52
C GLN A 44 8.09 -10.35 13.05
N ARG A 45 8.02 -9.23 13.76
CA ARG A 45 7.74 -9.15 15.19
C ARG A 45 6.63 -8.11 15.43
N PRO A 46 5.67 -8.40 16.33
CA PRO A 46 4.75 -7.38 16.79
C PRO A 46 5.47 -6.39 17.70
N LEU A 47 4.92 -5.18 17.81
CA LEU A 47 5.36 -4.18 18.78
C LEU A 47 5.05 -4.67 20.19
N THR A 48 6.04 -4.57 21.08
CA THR A 48 5.84 -4.79 22.51
C THR A 48 5.27 -3.54 23.16
N VAL A 49 4.63 -3.69 24.32
CA VAL A 49 4.16 -2.55 25.13
C VAL A 49 5.31 -1.59 25.45
N GLN A 50 6.48 -2.11 25.82
CA GLN A 50 7.66 -1.29 26.08
C GLN A 50 8.07 -0.46 24.85
N LEU A 51 8.06 -1.06 23.65
CA LEU A 51 8.43 -0.33 22.44
C LEU A 51 7.38 0.72 22.07
N LEU A 52 6.09 0.46 22.31
CA LEU A 52 5.02 1.45 22.12
C LEU A 52 5.22 2.66 23.03
N LEU A 53 5.54 2.44 24.32
CA LEU A 53 5.82 3.51 25.26
C LEU A 53 7.01 4.36 24.79
N LYS A 54 8.12 3.73 24.39
CA LYS A 54 9.29 4.44 23.87
C LYS A 54 8.99 5.23 22.59
N LEU A 55 8.23 4.66 21.66
CA LEU A 55 7.82 5.38 20.44
C LEU A 55 6.96 6.61 20.77
N SER A 56 6.10 6.50 21.77
CA SER A 56 5.27 7.61 22.25
C SER A 56 6.13 8.69 22.92
N GLU A 57 7.04 8.30 23.82
CA GLU A 57 7.92 9.22 24.54
C GLU A 57 8.92 9.93 23.61
N THR A 58 9.58 9.18 22.71
CA THR A 58 10.65 9.72 21.85
C THR A 58 10.10 10.48 20.63
N TYR A 59 9.02 10.00 20.02
CA TYR A 59 8.52 10.51 18.74
C TYR A 59 7.06 11.01 18.77
N GLN A 60 6.43 11.06 19.94
CA GLN A 60 5.03 11.50 20.11
C GLN A 60 4.04 10.69 19.25
N VAL A 61 4.32 9.40 19.06
CA VAL A 61 3.47 8.50 18.27
C VAL A 61 2.31 7.99 19.14
N ASP A 62 1.08 8.22 18.70
CA ASP A 62 -0.12 7.68 19.34
C ASP A 62 -0.35 6.21 18.94
N LEU A 63 -0.83 5.40 19.89
CA LEU A 63 -1.29 4.04 19.65
C LEU A 63 -2.41 3.99 18.61
N ALA A 64 -3.34 4.94 18.66
CA ALA A 64 -4.43 5.04 17.68
C ALA A 64 -3.88 5.23 16.25
N ASP A 65 -2.82 6.02 16.09
CA ASP A 65 -2.15 6.24 14.80
C ASP A 65 -1.45 4.99 14.24
N LEU A 66 -0.95 4.14 15.14
CA LEU A 66 -0.32 2.87 14.77
C LEU A 66 -1.36 1.81 14.40
N GLN A 67 -2.55 1.84 15.00
CA GLN A 67 -3.64 0.90 14.72
C GLN A 67 -4.51 1.30 13.51
N ALA A 68 -4.80 2.59 13.34
CA ALA A 68 -5.71 3.10 12.31
C ALA A 68 -5.27 2.80 10.87
N GLY A 69 -4.00 2.46 10.66
CA GLY A 69 -3.41 2.36 9.34
C GLY A 69 -3.49 1.02 8.60
N ARG A 70 -4.07 -0.06 9.17
CA ARG A 70 -3.77 -1.41 8.63
C ARG A 70 -4.92 -2.35 8.25
N GLN A 71 -5.85 -2.69 9.14
CA GLN A 71 -6.67 -3.89 8.86
C GLN A 71 -7.91 -3.64 8.01
N GLN A 72 -8.59 -2.50 8.18
CA GLN A 72 -9.81 -2.24 7.39
C GLN A 72 -9.51 -1.76 5.97
N GLY A 73 -8.43 -1.00 5.78
CA GLY A 73 -8.04 -0.47 4.46
C GLY A 73 -7.51 -1.54 3.52
N VAL A 74 -6.54 -2.35 3.96
CA VAL A 74 -5.86 -3.33 3.11
C VAL A 74 -6.82 -4.42 2.64
N PHE A 75 -7.69 -4.93 3.52
CA PHE A 75 -8.71 -5.90 3.11
C PHE A 75 -9.66 -5.31 2.04
N SER A 76 -10.18 -4.10 2.27
CA SER A 76 -11.10 -3.47 1.31
C SER A 76 -10.44 -3.21 -0.05
N GLU A 77 -9.16 -2.84 -0.04
CA GLU A 77 -8.37 -2.60 -1.24
C GLU A 77 -8.10 -3.91 -1.99
N LEU A 78 -7.69 -4.96 -1.28
CA LEU A 78 -7.53 -6.30 -1.86
C LEU A 78 -8.85 -6.82 -2.44
N LYS A 79 -9.97 -6.65 -1.73
CA LYS A 79 -11.29 -7.06 -2.23
C LYS A 79 -11.66 -6.36 -3.52
N ALA A 80 -11.39 -5.06 -3.64
CA ALA A 80 -11.61 -4.32 -4.88
C ALA A 80 -10.70 -4.83 -6.02
N ILE A 81 -9.43 -5.12 -5.73
CA ILE A 81 -8.46 -5.64 -6.70
C ILE A 81 -8.89 -7.01 -7.23
N PHE A 82 -9.18 -7.95 -6.34
CA PHE A 82 -9.56 -9.32 -6.70
C PHE A 82 -11.00 -9.44 -7.24
N SER A 83 -11.76 -8.34 -7.25
CA SER A 83 -13.02 -8.26 -7.99
C SER A 83 -12.82 -7.92 -9.48
N ASP A 84 -11.60 -7.57 -9.90
CA ASP A 84 -11.29 -7.34 -11.32
C ASP A 84 -11.36 -8.67 -12.11
N PRO A 85 -12.06 -8.73 -13.25
CA PRO A 85 -12.10 -9.92 -14.11
C PRO A 85 -10.72 -10.47 -14.49
N LEU A 86 -9.67 -9.64 -14.54
CA LEU A 86 -8.30 -10.08 -14.80
C LEU A 86 -7.80 -11.10 -13.77
N LEU A 87 -8.28 -11.02 -12.53
CA LEU A 87 -7.84 -11.85 -11.41
C LEU A 87 -8.88 -12.92 -11.04
N SER A 88 -9.87 -13.16 -11.91
CA SER A 88 -10.90 -14.16 -11.67
C SER A 88 -10.28 -15.55 -11.48
N GLY A 89 -10.51 -16.17 -10.32
CA GLY A 89 -10.03 -17.52 -10.01
C GLY A 89 -8.69 -17.59 -9.28
N GLU A 90 -8.00 -16.46 -9.06
CA GLU A 90 -6.73 -16.43 -8.31
C GLU A 90 -6.92 -16.53 -6.79
N LEU A 91 -8.09 -16.14 -6.28
CA LEU A 91 -8.48 -16.30 -4.87
C LEU A 91 -9.94 -16.73 -4.78
N ALA A 92 -10.24 -17.62 -3.84
CA ALA A 92 -11.52 -18.30 -3.73
C ALA A 92 -12.56 -17.56 -2.87
N GLY A 93 -12.16 -16.62 -2.01
CA GLY A 93 -13.13 -15.85 -1.21
C GLY A 93 -12.56 -14.82 -0.22
N ASP A 94 -13.48 -14.08 0.43
CA ASP A 94 -13.17 -13.00 1.39
C ASP A 94 -12.25 -13.45 2.53
N GLN A 95 -12.38 -14.71 2.99
CA GLN A 95 -11.57 -15.25 4.07
C GLN A 95 -10.07 -15.33 3.70
N GLU A 96 -9.74 -15.72 2.47
CA GLU A 96 -8.36 -15.76 1.99
C GLU A 96 -7.75 -14.36 1.86
N LEU A 97 -8.57 -13.35 1.56
CA LEU A 97 -8.14 -11.95 1.53
C LEU A 97 -7.80 -11.41 2.93
N VAL A 98 -8.59 -11.79 3.95
CA VAL A 98 -8.29 -11.48 5.35
C VAL A 98 -6.98 -12.14 5.76
N GLU A 99 -6.83 -13.43 5.46
CA GLU A 99 -5.61 -14.18 5.77
C GLU A 99 -4.38 -13.60 5.06
N LEU A 100 -4.51 -13.19 3.80
CA LEU A 100 -3.44 -12.53 3.06
C LEU A 100 -3.06 -11.16 3.66
N ALA A 101 -4.06 -10.36 4.05
CA ALA A 101 -3.85 -9.07 4.69
C ALA A 101 -3.14 -9.19 6.04
N ASP A 102 -3.46 -10.23 6.81
CA ASP A 102 -2.89 -10.46 8.14
C ASP A 102 -1.53 -11.18 8.10
N ALA A 103 -1.40 -12.24 7.27
CA ALA A 103 -0.18 -13.04 7.21
C ALA A 103 0.97 -12.33 6.48
N ALA A 104 0.65 -11.54 5.45
CA ALA A 104 1.65 -10.88 4.61
C ALA A 104 1.27 -9.44 4.24
N PRO A 105 1.09 -8.53 5.22
CA PRO A 105 0.55 -7.19 4.97
C PRO A 105 1.41 -6.33 4.02
N ASN A 106 2.72 -6.54 3.99
CA ASN A 106 3.61 -5.83 3.06
C ASN A 106 3.48 -6.36 1.62
N ALA A 107 3.23 -7.66 1.46
CA ALA A 107 2.97 -8.26 0.16
C ALA A 107 1.60 -7.81 -0.37
N ALA A 108 0.57 -7.84 0.47
CA ALA A 108 -0.76 -7.30 0.18
C ALA A 108 -0.69 -5.83 -0.31
N ALA A 109 0.02 -4.97 0.43
CA ALA A 109 0.24 -3.58 0.02
C ALA A 109 1.03 -3.47 -1.30
N GLY A 110 1.98 -4.38 -1.55
CA GLY A 110 2.72 -4.46 -2.81
C GLY A 110 1.83 -4.80 -4.00
N VAL A 111 0.95 -5.78 -3.85
CA VAL A 111 -0.07 -6.15 -4.85
C VAL A 111 -0.96 -4.96 -5.16
N ALA A 112 -1.46 -4.26 -4.14
CA ALA A 112 -2.27 -3.07 -4.32
C ALA A 112 -1.56 -1.95 -5.10
N LYS A 113 -0.29 -1.71 -4.77
CA LYS A 113 0.54 -0.74 -5.51
C LYS A 113 0.72 -1.12 -6.98
N LEU A 114 0.99 -2.40 -7.27
CA LEU A 114 1.17 -2.89 -8.64
C LEU A 114 -0.12 -2.78 -9.45
N TYR A 115 -1.25 -3.18 -8.88
CA TYR A 115 -2.55 -3.09 -9.55
C TYR A 115 -2.94 -1.64 -9.87
N ARG A 116 -2.68 -0.70 -8.95
CA ARG A 116 -2.90 0.73 -9.19
C ARG A 116 -2.09 1.25 -10.38
N ALA A 117 -0.80 0.90 -10.44
CA ALA A 117 0.07 1.29 -11.55
C ALA A 117 -0.40 0.68 -12.88
N TYR A 118 -0.83 -0.59 -12.87
CA TYR A 118 -1.42 -1.26 -14.03
C TYR A 118 -2.67 -0.53 -14.55
N ARG A 119 -3.63 -0.20 -13.67
CA ARG A 119 -4.86 0.52 -14.04
C ARG A 119 -4.58 1.91 -14.59
N GLU A 120 -3.60 2.62 -14.00
CA GLU A 120 -3.18 3.93 -14.48
C GLU A 120 -2.59 3.83 -15.90
N GLN A 121 -1.73 2.84 -16.16
CA GLN A 121 -1.17 2.60 -17.48
C GLN A 121 -2.25 2.25 -18.52
N GLN A 122 -3.21 1.40 -18.15
CA GLN A 122 -4.33 1.04 -19.04
C GLN A 122 -5.21 2.24 -19.39
N THR A 123 -5.43 3.13 -18.42
CA THR A 123 -6.18 4.39 -18.61
C THR A 123 -5.43 5.30 -19.58
N ARG A 124 -4.13 5.54 -19.36
CA ARG A 124 -3.30 6.37 -20.26
C ARG A 124 -3.28 5.86 -21.70
N LEU A 125 -3.20 4.54 -21.90
CA LEU A 125 -3.27 3.93 -23.24
C LEU A 125 -4.64 4.12 -23.88
N SER A 126 -5.72 4.01 -23.11
CA SER A 126 -7.08 4.25 -23.58
C SER A 126 -7.29 5.71 -23.99
N ASP A 127 -6.81 6.65 -23.17
CA ASP A 127 -6.88 8.09 -23.46
C ASP A 127 -6.12 8.45 -24.74
N LEU A 128 -4.89 7.94 -24.90
CA LEU A 128 -4.11 8.13 -26.11
C LEU A 128 -4.84 7.60 -27.35
N SER A 129 -5.41 6.39 -27.25
CA SER A 129 -6.16 5.78 -28.34
C SER A 129 -7.38 6.61 -28.73
N GLN A 130 -8.08 7.20 -27.74
CA GLN A 130 -9.21 8.09 -28.00
C GLN A 130 -8.80 9.41 -28.67
N LEU A 131 -7.66 10.00 -28.28
CA LEU A 131 -7.13 11.20 -28.90
C LEU A 131 -6.79 10.97 -30.38
N LEU A 132 -6.07 9.89 -30.69
CA LEU A 132 -5.73 9.52 -32.06
C LEU A 132 -6.99 9.25 -32.91
N ALA A 133 -8.00 8.59 -32.33
CA ALA A 133 -9.27 8.35 -33.01
C ALA A 133 -10.10 9.63 -33.24
N ARG A 134 -9.92 10.68 -32.41
CA ARG A 134 -10.54 12.01 -32.64
C ARG A 134 -9.80 12.76 -33.73
N GLU A 135 -8.48 12.74 -33.74
CA GLU A 135 -7.65 13.41 -34.73
C GLU A 135 -7.83 12.80 -36.13
N GLY A 136 -7.87 11.46 -36.23
CA GLY A 136 -8.20 10.77 -37.49
C GLY A 136 -9.60 11.09 -38.01
N ARG A 137 -10.59 11.27 -37.12
CA ARG A 137 -11.94 11.72 -37.51
C ARG A 137 -11.98 13.17 -37.99
N MET A 138 -11.22 14.07 -37.37
CA MET A 138 -11.10 15.46 -37.82
C MET A 138 -10.50 15.54 -39.23
N LEU A 139 -9.42 14.81 -39.49
CA LEU A 139 -8.77 14.76 -40.81
C LEU A 139 -9.67 14.13 -41.88
N GLY A 140 -10.41 13.06 -41.55
CA GLY A 140 -11.38 12.45 -42.46
C GLY A 140 -12.58 13.35 -42.80
N SER A 141 -13.02 14.18 -41.85
CA SER A 141 -14.12 15.13 -42.08
C SER A 141 -13.72 16.35 -42.91
N ALA A 142 -12.45 16.77 -42.84
CA ALA A 142 -11.90 17.86 -43.64
C ALA A 142 -11.73 17.47 -45.12
N GLY A 143 -11.44 16.19 -45.41
CA GLY A 143 -11.33 15.68 -46.78
C GLY A 143 -12.66 15.47 -47.52
N ALA A 144 -13.81 15.48 -46.82
CA ALA A 144 -15.13 15.22 -47.40
C ALA A 144 -15.79 16.46 -48.04
N ARG A 145 -15.16 17.64 -48.00
CA ARG A 145 -15.64 18.87 -48.64
C ARG A 145 -14.71 19.28 -49.78
N LEU A 146 -14.74 18.52 -50.87
CA LEU A 146 -14.24 19.03 -52.15
C LEU A 146 -15.35 19.89 -52.78
N PRO A 147 -15.09 21.17 -53.09
CA PRO A 147 -16.02 21.97 -53.87
C PRO A 147 -16.12 21.40 -55.31
N ILE A 148 -17.34 21.33 -55.83
CA ILE A 148 -17.64 21.03 -57.24
C ILE A 148 -17.18 22.19 -58.11
#